data_AF-A0A917KF71-F1
#
_entry.id   AF-A0A917KF71-F1
#
_cell.length_a   1.000
_cell.length_b   1.000
_cell.length_c   1.000
_cell.angle_alpha   90.00
_cell.angle_beta   90.00
_cell.angle_gamma   90.00
#
_symmetry.space_group_name_H-M   'P 1'
#
loop_
_entity.id
_entity.type
_entity.pdbx_description
1 polymer ?
#
loop_
_entity_poly.entity_id
_entity_poly.type
_entity_poly.pdbx_seq_one_letter_code
_entity_poly.pdbx_strand_id
1 'polypeptide(L)'
;MSLHRIPPPIRFMLLHGLVGFGLSAMFVAAVLWADPGGVGQLILKHGGFPVVAMLWFFSGLTFGSVQIGAAVMLQDGQDDAPRGGHRQRLESVSVPVRVRR
;
A
#
# COMPACT_ATOMS: atom_id res chain seq x y z
N MET A 1 9.65 10.94 -18.66
CA MET A 1 9.74 11.27 -17.21
C MET A 1 10.07 10.00 -16.45
N SER A 2 11.22 9.97 -15.77
CA SER A 2 11.85 8.75 -15.26
C SER A 2 11.10 8.16 -14.06
N LEU A 3 10.34 7.07 -14.28
CA LEU A 3 9.77 6.21 -13.23
C LEU A 3 10.84 5.35 -12.51
N HIS A 4 12.12 5.54 -12.86
CA HIS A 4 13.23 4.71 -12.41
C HIS A 4 13.83 5.14 -11.04
N ARG A 5 13.26 6.17 -10.39
CA ARG A 5 13.78 6.72 -9.11
C ARG A 5 12.79 6.67 -7.94
N ILE A 6 11.68 5.93 -8.03
CA ILE A 6 10.77 5.84 -6.88
C ILE A 6 11.32 4.79 -5.91
N PRO A 7 11.66 5.15 -4.65
CA PRO A 7 12.11 4.19 -3.65
C PRO A 7 11.10 3.03 -3.50
N PRO A 8 11.57 1.79 -3.31
CA PRO A 8 10.69 0.62 -3.23
C PRO A 8 9.51 0.76 -2.23
N PRO A 9 9.68 1.36 -1.03
CA PRO A 9 8.59 1.54 -0.09
C PRO A 9 7.48 2.46 -0.61
N ILE A 10 7.85 3.55 -1.30
CA ILE A 10 6.87 4.52 -1.84
C ILE A 10 6.05 3.86 -2.95
N ARG A 11 6.71 3.08 -3.83
CA ARG A 11 6.01 2.33 -4.88
C ARG A 11 5.02 1.32 -4.28
N PHE A 12 5.43 0.62 -3.21
CA PHE A 12 4.58 -0.33 -2.50
C PHE A 12 3.33 0.34 -1.92
N MET A 13 3.50 1.48 -1.24
CA MET A 13 2.38 2.23 -0.66
C MET A 13 1.42 2.75 -1.74
N LEU A 14 1.94 3.26 -2.86
CA LEU A 14 1.12 3.76 -3.96
C LEU A 14 0.30 2.63 -4.61
N LEU A 15 0.90 1.46 -4.85
CA LEU A 15 0.20 0.32 -5.44
C LEU A 15 -0.97 -0.13 -4.55
N HIS A 16 -0.74 -0.32 -3.25
CA HIS A 16 -1.80 -0.74 -2.31
C HIS A 16 -2.84 0.35 -2.06
N GLY A 17 -2.41 1.62 -2.02
CA GLY A 17 -3.32 2.76 -1.97
C GLY A 17 -4.25 2.82 -3.20
N LEU A 18 -3.71 2.59 -4.39
CA LEU A 18 -4.51 2.52 -5.62
C LEU A 18 -5.49 1.35 -5.62
N VAL A 19 -5.11 0.18 -5.08
CA VAL A 19 -6.04 -0.94 -4.88
C VAL A 19 -7.19 -0.52 -3.94
N GLY A 20 -6.88 0.18 -2.85
CA GLY A 20 -7.91 0.72 -1.94
C GLY A 20 -8.85 1.74 -2.63
N PHE A 21 -8.32 2.61 -3.50
CA PHE A 21 -9.15 3.52 -4.31
C PHE A 21 -10.00 2.81 -5.38
N GLY A 22 -9.52 1.69 -5.91
CA GLY A 22 -10.33 0.82 -6.78
C GLY A 22 -11.49 0.19 -6.02
N LEU A 23 -11.23 -0.35 -4.82
CA LEU A 23 -12.27 -0.88 -3.94
C LEU A 23 -13.27 0.19 -3.51
N SER A 24 -12.81 1.43 -3.24
CA SER A 24 -13.70 2.53 -2.90
C SER A 24 -14.63 2.90 -4.06
N ALA A 25 -14.17 2.83 -5.32
CA ALA A 25 -15.02 3.05 -6.49
C ALA A 25 -16.15 2.01 -6.55
N MET A 26 -15.83 0.73 -6.32
CA MET A 26 -16.82 -0.33 -6.24
C MET A 26 -17.81 -0.11 -5.10
N PHE A 27 -17.32 0.30 -3.92
CA PHE A 27 -18.16 0.62 -2.78
C PHE A 27 -19.13 1.77 -3.08
N VAL A 28 -18.65 2.87 -3.66
CA VAL A 28 -19.50 4.01 -4.03
C VAL A 28 -20.53 3.60 -5.08
N ALA A 29 -20.13 2.82 -6.10
CA ALA A 29 -21.08 2.29 -7.07
C ALA A 29 -22.17 1.42 -6.41
N ALA A 30 -21.79 0.58 -5.44
CA ALA A 30 -22.74 -0.23 -4.68
C ALA A 30 -23.70 0.64 -3.84
N VAL A 31 -23.21 1.71 -3.20
CA VAL A 31 -24.06 2.66 -2.45
C VAL A 31 -25.04 3.37 -3.37
N LEU A 32 -24.59 3.86 -4.52
CA LEU A 32 -25.46 4.53 -5.48
C LEU A 32 -26.50 3.58 -6.08
N TRP A 33 -26.17 2.30 -6.25
CA TRP A 33 -27.08 1.30 -6.82
C TRP A 33 -28.07 0.75 -5.79
N ALA A 34 -27.60 0.40 -4.58
CA ALA A 34 -28.45 -0.11 -3.52
C ALA A 34 -29.33 0.97 -2.87
N ASP A 35 -28.95 2.24 -3.02
CA ASP A 35 -29.70 3.42 -2.58
C ASP A 35 -30.16 3.34 -1.10
N PRO A 36 -29.22 3.09 -0.15
CA PRO A 36 -29.59 2.91 1.25
C PRO A 36 -30.26 4.18 1.79
N GLY A 37 -31.53 4.07 2.18
CA GLY A 37 -32.30 5.21 2.68
C GLY A 37 -32.47 6.35 1.67
N GLY A 38 -32.31 6.10 0.36
CA GLY A 38 -32.48 7.13 -0.68
C GLY A 38 -31.25 8.00 -0.94
N VAL A 39 -30.09 7.67 -0.38
CA VAL A 39 -28.85 8.47 -0.51
C VAL A 39 -28.37 8.56 -1.96
N GLY A 40 -28.40 7.45 -2.70
CA GLY A 40 -27.98 7.43 -4.11
C GLY A 40 -28.87 8.33 -4.97
N GLN A 41 -30.18 8.23 -4.81
CA GLN A 41 -31.12 9.13 -5.48
C GLN A 41 -30.92 10.60 -5.08
N LEU A 42 -30.68 10.88 -3.80
CA LEU A 42 -30.43 12.24 -3.31
C LEU A 42 -29.19 12.85 -3.97
N ILE A 43 -28.09 12.08 -4.02
CA ILE A 43 -26.84 12.51 -4.65
C ILE A 43 -27.07 12.78 -6.14
N LEU A 44 -27.73 11.88 -6.85
CA LEU A 44 -27.97 12.02 -8.29
C LEU A 44 -28.91 13.19 -8.64
N LYS A 45 -29.90 13.50 -7.80
CA LYS A 45 -30.87 14.58 -8.04
C LYS A 45 -30.40 15.95 -7.59
N HIS A 46 -29.66 16.04 -6.49
CA HIS A 46 -29.34 17.32 -5.84
C HIS A 46 -27.85 17.55 -5.58
N GLY A 47 -27.06 16.49 -5.38
CA GLY A 47 -25.63 16.61 -5.04
C GLY A 47 -24.71 16.71 -6.26
N GLY A 48 -25.06 16.05 -7.36
CA GLY A 48 -24.27 16.04 -8.58
C GLY A 48 -22.89 15.39 -8.42
N PHE A 49 -22.03 15.63 -9.42
CA PHE A 49 -20.69 15.04 -9.49
C PHE A 49 -19.77 15.34 -8.29
N PRO A 50 -19.73 16.56 -7.71
CA PRO A 50 -18.83 16.88 -6.60
C PRO A 50 -19.05 16.00 -5.37
N VAL A 51 -20.31 15.65 -5.07
CA VAL A 51 -20.64 14.80 -3.93
C VAL A 51 -20.17 13.37 -4.15
N VAL A 52 -20.35 12.84 -5.36
CA VAL A 52 -19.82 11.51 -5.74
C VAL A 52 -18.29 11.50 -5.65
N ALA A 53 -17.63 12.56 -6.12
CA ALA A 53 -16.18 12.69 -6.07
C ALA A 53 -15.65 12.76 -4.63
N MET A 54 -16.29 13.54 -3.74
CA MET A 54 -15.96 13.59 -2.31
C MET A 54 -16.17 12.23 -1.64
N LEU A 55 -17.33 11.61 -1.86
CA LEU A 55 -17.62 10.29 -1.31
C LEU A 55 -16.57 9.27 -1.74
N TRP A 56 -16.25 9.20 -3.04
CA TRP A 56 -15.23 8.31 -3.56
C TRP A 56 -13.83 8.63 -3.03
N PHE A 57 -13.46 9.91 -2.92
CA PHE A 57 -12.16 10.33 -2.43
C PHE A 57 -11.97 9.98 -0.96
N PHE A 58 -12.92 10.34 -0.10
CA PHE A 58 -12.83 10.03 1.33
C PHE A 58 -12.90 8.53 1.60
N SER A 59 -13.80 7.81 0.92
CA SER A 59 -13.79 6.35 0.97
C SER A 59 -12.46 5.79 0.46
N GLY A 60 -11.89 6.35 -0.60
CA GLY A 60 -10.60 5.97 -1.16
C GLY A 60 -9.45 6.14 -0.17
N LEU A 61 -9.43 7.25 0.58
CA LEU A 61 -8.46 7.45 1.66
C LEU A 61 -8.63 6.40 2.77
N THR A 62 -9.87 6.09 3.18
CA THR A 62 -10.16 5.08 4.20
C THR A 62 -9.73 3.68 3.75
N PHE A 63 -10.19 3.22 2.58
CA PHE A 63 -9.83 1.91 2.03
C PHE A 63 -8.35 1.82 1.67
N GLY A 64 -7.76 2.88 1.12
CA GLY A 64 -6.32 2.96 0.84
C GLY A 64 -5.47 2.84 2.10
N SER A 65 -5.86 3.51 3.18
CA SER A 65 -5.19 3.38 4.49
C SER A 65 -5.23 1.94 5.02
N VAL A 66 -6.42 1.31 5.01
CA VAL A 66 -6.58 -0.08 5.45
C VAL A 66 -5.78 -1.04 4.57
N GLN A 67 -5.79 -0.87 3.24
CA GLN A 67 -5.05 -1.73 2.32
C GLN A 67 -3.53 -1.60 2.48
N ILE A 68 -3.01 -0.39 2.71
CA ILE A 68 -1.59 -0.19 3.00
C ILE A 68 -1.23 -0.85 4.34
N GLY A 69 -2.03 -0.65 5.39
CA GLY A 69 -1.82 -1.26 6.70
C GLY A 69 -1.85 -2.80 6.64
N ALA A 70 -2.84 -3.36 5.97
CA ALA A 70 -2.94 -4.79 5.74
C ALA A 70 -1.72 -5.31 4.97
N ALA A 71 -1.33 -4.65 3.88
CA ALA A 71 -0.17 -5.07 3.09
C ALA A 71 1.13 -5.07 3.91
N VAL A 72 1.33 -4.09 4.79
CA VAL A 72 2.47 -4.05 5.71
C VAL A 72 2.41 -5.22 6.71
N MET A 73 1.26 -5.44 7.36
CA MET A 73 1.10 -6.51 8.35
C MET A 73 1.24 -7.91 7.75
N LEU A 74 0.72 -8.14 6.54
CA LEU A 74 0.81 -9.44 5.88
C LEU A 74 2.22 -9.72 5.31
N GLN A 75 3.02 -8.69 5.04
CA GLN A 75 4.37 -8.88 4.52
C GLN A 75 5.36 -9.37 5.59
N ASP A 76 5.10 -9.07 6.86
CA ASP A 76 5.95 -9.45 8.00
C ASP A 76 6.11 -10.98 8.17
N GLY A 77 5.09 -11.76 7.78
CA GLY A 77 5.10 -13.23 7.85
C GLY A 77 5.71 -13.96 6.64
N GLN A 78 6.15 -13.24 5.60
CA GLN A 78 6.74 -13.86 4.39
C GLN A 78 8.28 -13.97 4.49
N ASP A 79 8.87 -13.39 5.52
CA ASP A 79 10.32 -13.28 5.70
C ASP A 79 10.92 -14.35 6.63
N ASP A 80 10.09 -15.24 7.20
CA ASP A 80 10.49 -16.39 8.03
C ASP A 80 11.01 -17.60 7.23
N ALA A 81 11.23 -17.46 5.92
CA ALA A 81 12.16 -18.35 5.25
C ALA A 81 13.59 -17.99 5.73
N PRO A 82 14.44 -18.95 6.16
CA PRO A 82 15.81 -18.62 6.57
C PRO A 82 16.53 -17.94 5.41
N ARG A 83 16.59 -16.61 5.45
CA ARG A 83 17.35 -15.83 4.48
C ARG A 83 18.80 -16.16 4.75
N GLY A 84 19.32 -17.08 3.94
CA GLY A 84 20.72 -17.48 3.93
C GLY A 84 21.57 -16.23 4.07
N GLY A 85 22.35 -16.20 5.16
CA GLY A 85 23.02 -15.01 5.63
C GLY A 85 23.67 -14.26 4.49
N HIS A 86 23.60 -12.93 4.54
CA HIS A 86 24.52 -12.12 3.77
C HIS A 86 25.90 -12.72 3.97
N ARG A 87 26.43 -13.36 2.91
CA ARG A 87 27.85 -13.62 2.79
C ARG A 87 28.46 -12.24 2.65
N GLN A 88 28.58 -11.56 3.78
CA GLN A 88 29.55 -10.52 3.95
C GLN A 88 30.85 -11.22 3.59
N ARG A 89 31.33 -10.95 2.38
CA ARG A 89 32.64 -11.41 1.93
C ARG A 89 33.62 -10.64 2.79
N LEU A 90 33.82 -11.13 4.01
CA LEU A 90 34.90 -10.70 4.86
C LEU A 90 36.15 -11.03 4.06
N GLU A 91 36.77 -9.99 3.50
CA GLU A 91 38.11 -10.13 2.98
C GLU A 91 38.96 -10.57 4.16
N SER A 92 39.43 -11.81 4.12
CA SER A 92 40.27 -12.38 5.16
C SER A 92 41.61 -11.64 5.13
N VAL A 93 41.70 -10.53 5.86
CA VAL A 93 42.96 -9.83 6.08
C VAL A 93 43.75 -10.67 7.08
N SER A 94 44.75 -11.39 6.59
CA SER A 94 45.66 -12.15 7.43
C SER A 94 46.52 -11.18 8.25
N VAL A 95 46.23 -11.06 9.54
CA VAL A 95 47.06 -10.31 10.49
C VAL A 95 48.13 -11.27 11.04
N PRO A 96 49.44 -11.01 10.84
CA PRO A 96 50.47 -11.88 11.37
C PRO A 96 50.52 -11.76 12.90
N VAL A 97 50.21 -12.85 13.59
CA VAL A 97 50.41 -12.97 15.05
C VAL A 97 51.87 -13.32 15.31
N ARG A 98 52.59 -12.40 15.97
CA ARG A 98 53.96 -12.64 16.40
C ARG A 98 53.97 -13.54 17.62
N VAL A 99 54.29 -14.82 17.42
CA VAL A 99 54.55 -15.76 18.52
C VAL A 99 55.91 -15.41 19.12
N ARG A 100 55.88 -14.92 20.37
CA ARG A 100 57.09 -14.71 21.17
C ARG A 100 57.42 -16.04 21.85
N ARG A 101 58.54 -16.65 21.45
CA ARG A 101 59.16 -17.73 22.23
C ARG A 101 59.95 -17.14 23.40
#